data_AF-A0A3B1CCK5-F1
#
_entry.id   AF-A0A3B1CCK5-F1
#
_cell.length_a   1.000
_cell.length_b   1.000
_cell.length_c   1.000
_cell.angle_alpha   90.00
_cell.angle_beta   90.00
_cell.angle_gamma   90.00
#
_symmetry.space_group_name_H-M   'P 1'
#
loop_
_entity.id
_entity.type
_entity.pdbx_description
1 polymer ?
#
loop_
_entity_poly.entity_id
_entity_poly.type
_entity_poly.pdbx_seq_one_letter_code
_entity_poly.pdbx_strand_id
1 'polypeptide(L)'
;MTDQKKIYTKIFPIFVFAMLISLTGLPPTAVAGEGKKVIKQLTLTSATDPIPGHGAHQLILLLGPEAGKVYTGTVTFTASKPVEVVVLHEYNIDKMPGMDHGNVLIGEIGGKKYALSLMQFSGDMQVTNSSTVNFTGSGLALHTLNGEKFTATATVNAIQEKIQP
;
A
#
# COMPACT_ATOMS: atom_id res chain seq x y z
N MET A 1 -9.29 -59.34 62.83
CA MET A 1 -9.94 -58.96 61.56
C MET A 1 -8.84 -58.60 60.57
N THR A 2 -8.53 -59.55 59.67
CA THR A 2 -8.47 -59.45 58.19
C THR A 2 -8.21 -58.07 57.56
N ASP A 3 -7.53 -57.84 56.44
CA ASP A 3 -6.45 -58.43 55.63
C ASP A 3 -6.28 -57.46 54.42
N GLN A 4 -5.13 -57.53 53.74
CA GLN A 4 -4.86 -57.15 52.34
C GLN A 4 -5.02 -55.70 51.82
N LYS A 5 -3.85 -55.15 51.44
CA LYS A 5 -3.52 -54.52 50.15
C LYS A 5 -4.68 -54.40 49.15
N LYS A 6 -4.91 -53.17 48.64
CA LYS A 6 -5.23 -52.94 47.22
C LYS A 6 -4.68 -51.60 46.74
N ILE A 7 -3.67 -51.75 45.90
CA ILE A 7 -3.09 -50.74 45.01
C ILE A 7 -4.20 -50.24 44.09
N TYR A 8 -4.39 -48.92 43.99
CA TYR A 8 -5.14 -48.31 42.90
C TYR A 8 -4.35 -47.14 42.33
N THR A 9 -3.56 -47.47 41.32
CA THR A 9 -3.11 -46.57 40.26
C THR A 9 -4.33 -45.86 39.66
N LYS A 10 -4.38 -44.53 39.74
CA LYS A 10 -5.24 -43.72 38.87
C LYS A 10 -4.41 -42.71 38.11
N ILE A 11 -4.58 -42.81 36.81
CA ILE A 11 -3.85 -42.19 35.72
C ILE A 11 -4.34 -40.74 35.59
N PHE A 12 -3.38 -39.84 35.34
CA PHE A 12 -3.54 -38.41 35.05
C PHE A 12 -4.39 -38.20 33.77
N PRO A 13 -4.98 -37.00 33.59
CA PRO A 13 -4.72 -36.34 32.32
C PRO A 13 -4.17 -34.93 32.53
N ILE A 14 -3.00 -34.71 31.94
CA ILE A 14 -2.31 -33.44 31.84
C ILE A 14 -3.13 -32.62 30.85
N PHE A 15 -3.68 -31.49 31.30
CA PHE A 15 -4.29 -30.51 30.39
C PHE A 15 -3.16 -29.82 29.60
N VAL A 16 -2.80 -30.39 28.45
CA VAL A 16 -1.97 -29.71 27.46
C VAL A 16 -2.89 -28.81 26.65
N PHE A 17 -2.83 -27.51 26.92
CA PHE A 17 -3.47 -26.49 26.07
C PHE A 17 -2.65 -26.37 24.79
N ALA A 18 -3.04 -27.10 23.75
CA ALA A 18 -2.44 -26.97 22.42
C ALA A 18 -2.86 -25.62 21.82
N MET A 19 -1.98 -24.63 21.91
CA MET A 19 -2.08 -23.38 21.16
C MET A 19 -1.87 -23.72 19.68
N LEU A 20 -2.96 -23.85 18.93
CA LEU A 20 -2.95 -23.94 17.47
C LEU A 20 -2.49 -22.60 16.92
N ILE A 21 -1.20 -22.48 16.62
CA ILE A 21 -0.73 -21.44 15.70
C ILE A 21 -1.17 -21.89 14.31
N SER A 22 -2.29 -21.36 13.83
CA SER A 22 -2.69 -21.47 12.44
C SER A 22 -1.68 -20.69 11.58
N LEU A 23 -0.63 -21.37 11.13
CA LEU A 23 0.19 -20.92 10.00
C LEU A 23 -0.62 -21.08 8.71
N THR A 24 -1.60 -20.21 8.49
CA THR A 24 -2.26 -20.10 7.19
C THR A 24 -1.48 -19.12 6.33
N GLY A 25 -0.85 -19.66 5.27
CA GLY A 25 -0.29 -18.90 4.16
C GLY A 25 1.16 -18.48 4.34
N LEU A 26 2.09 -19.31 3.88
CA LEU A 26 3.29 -18.74 3.28
C LEU A 26 2.81 -17.82 2.13
N PRO A 27 3.29 -16.57 2.00
CA PRO A 27 2.99 -15.79 0.82
C PRO A 27 3.45 -16.60 -0.39
N PRO A 28 2.69 -16.62 -1.50
CA PRO A 28 3.18 -17.25 -2.71
C PRO A 28 4.54 -16.62 -3.03
N THR A 29 5.57 -17.45 -3.16
CA THR A 29 6.81 -17.03 -3.80
C THR A 29 6.44 -16.56 -5.19
N ALA A 30 6.44 -15.24 -5.37
CA ALA A 30 6.26 -14.64 -6.68
C ALA A 30 7.41 -15.14 -7.55
N VAL A 31 7.10 -16.00 -8.52
CA VAL A 31 7.98 -16.19 -9.67
C VAL A 31 7.97 -14.84 -10.37
N ALA A 32 9.11 -14.15 -10.36
CA ALA A 32 9.29 -12.91 -11.10
C ALA A 32 9.00 -13.21 -12.57
N GLY A 33 7.77 -12.92 -13.02
CA GLY A 33 7.45 -12.90 -14.43
C GLY A 33 8.27 -11.79 -15.09
N GLU A 34 8.43 -11.83 -16.41
CA GLU A 34 9.07 -10.75 -17.16
C GLU A 34 8.27 -9.44 -17.02
N GLY A 35 8.48 -8.73 -15.93
CA GLY A 35 7.86 -7.45 -15.65
C GLY A 35 8.28 -6.41 -16.68
N LYS A 36 7.35 -5.53 -17.05
CA LYS A 36 7.64 -4.46 -18.01
C LYS A 36 8.48 -3.38 -17.32
N LYS A 37 9.71 -3.17 -17.78
CA LYS A 37 10.53 -2.05 -17.31
C LYS A 37 9.95 -0.71 -17.76
N VAL A 38 9.84 0.23 -16.84
CA VAL A 38 9.36 1.60 -17.07
C VAL A 38 10.42 2.58 -16.57
N ILE A 39 11.06 3.27 -17.51
CA ILE A 39 11.95 4.40 -17.22
C ILE A 39 11.38 5.64 -17.89
N LYS A 40 11.13 6.69 -17.11
CA LYS A 40 10.59 7.97 -17.61
C LYS A 40 11.27 9.12 -16.89
N GLN A 41 11.67 10.15 -17.64
CA GLN A 41 12.04 11.45 -17.08
C GLN A 41 11.10 12.50 -17.66
N LEU A 42 10.44 13.25 -16.78
CA LEU A 42 9.34 14.12 -17.13
C LEU A 42 9.50 15.46 -16.41
N THR A 43 9.12 16.56 -17.04
CA THR A 43 8.86 17.84 -16.38
C THR A 43 7.40 18.20 -16.64
N LEU A 44 6.61 18.33 -15.58
CA LEU A 44 5.15 18.51 -15.65
C LEU A 44 4.73 19.65 -14.73
N THR A 45 3.63 20.30 -15.07
CA THR A 45 2.93 21.26 -14.21
C THR A 45 1.70 20.60 -13.60
N SER A 46 1.37 20.94 -12.37
CA SER A 46 0.21 20.40 -11.68
C SER A 46 -1.10 20.86 -12.32
N ALA A 47 -2.13 20.05 -12.14
CA ALA A 47 -3.53 20.41 -12.39
C ALA A 47 -4.34 20.20 -11.12
N THR A 48 -5.56 20.73 -11.08
CA THR A 48 -6.50 20.42 -10.00
C THR A 48 -6.71 18.91 -9.91
N ASP A 49 -6.63 18.38 -8.69
CA ASP A 49 -6.84 16.95 -8.45
C ASP A 49 -8.28 16.57 -8.86
N PRO A 50 -8.45 15.58 -9.77
CA PRO A 50 -9.76 15.20 -10.29
C PRO A 50 -10.63 14.41 -9.29
N ILE A 51 -10.12 14.05 -8.11
CA ILE A 51 -10.89 13.31 -7.10
C ILE A 51 -12.04 14.19 -6.56
N PRO A 52 -13.29 13.69 -6.47
CA PRO A 52 -14.39 14.44 -5.87
C PRO A 52 -14.05 14.94 -4.47
N GLY A 53 -14.25 16.25 -4.23
CA GLY A 53 -13.88 16.92 -2.98
C GLY A 53 -12.45 17.48 -2.93
N HIS A 54 -11.59 17.18 -3.91
CA HIS A 54 -10.21 17.69 -3.99
C HIS A 54 -10.07 18.96 -4.83
N GLY A 55 -11.13 19.75 -5.00
CA GLY A 55 -11.10 20.96 -5.83
C GLY A 55 -10.08 22.03 -5.37
N ALA A 56 -9.65 21.94 -4.11
CA ALA A 56 -8.63 22.80 -3.54
C ALA A 56 -7.21 22.22 -3.61
N HIS A 57 -7.01 21.02 -4.17
CA HIS A 57 -5.70 20.37 -4.22
C HIS A 57 -5.07 20.47 -5.62
N GLN A 58 -3.78 20.16 -5.72
CA GLN A 58 -3.07 20.04 -6.99
C GLN A 58 -2.36 18.69 -7.11
N LEU A 59 -2.26 18.18 -8.33
CA LEU A 59 -1.75 16.84 -8.64
C LEU A 59 -0.87 16.85 -9.90
N ILE A 60 0.21 16.06 -9.85
CA ILE A 60 0.92 15.55 -11.04
C ILE A 60 0.88 14.02 -10.99
N LEU A 61 0.24 13.39 -11.98
CA LEU A 61 0.23 11.93 -12.12
C LEU A 61 1.47 11.47 -12.89
N LEU A 62 2.38 10.77 -12.21
CA LEU A 62 3.62 10.25 -12.81
C LEU A 62 3.41 8.87 -13.46
N LEU A 63 2.63 8.01 -12.78
CA LEU A 63 2.20 6.71 -13.28
C LEU A 63 0.71 6.52 -12.99
N GLY A 64 -0.07 6.28 -14.04
CA GLY A 64 -1.48 5.94 -13.91
C GLY A 64 -1.70 4.47 -13.53
N PRO A 65 -2.78 4.17 -12.78
CA PRO A 65 -3.13 2.80 -12.42
C PRO A 65 -3.57 1.98 -13.63
N GLU A 66 -3.18 0.71 -13.62
CA GLU A 66 -3.64 -0.29 -14.59
C GLU A 66 -4.15 -1.51 -13.83
N ALA A 67 -5.36 -1.97 -14.17
CA ALA A 67 -6.07 -3.02 -13.46
C ALA A 67 -5.23 -4.32 -13.34
N GLY A 68 -5.16 -4.87 -12.13
CA GLY A 68 -4.42 -6.09 -11.81
C GLY A 68 -2.91 -5.94 -11.93
N LYS A 69 -2.36 -4.71 -11.89
CA LYS A 69 -0.93 -4.47 -11.99
C LYS A 69 -0.39 -3.56 -10.90
N VAL A 70 0.88 -3.78 -10.60
CA VAL A 70 1.66 -3.03 -9.62
C VAL A 70 2.98 -2.59 -10.25
N TYR A 71 3.42 -1.38 -9.91
CA TYR A 71 4.77 -0.90 -10.15
C TYR A 71 5.58 -1.05 -8.87
N THR A 72 6.82 -1.55 -8.99
CA THR A 72 7.80 -1.54 -7.91
C THR A 72 9.07 -0.87 -8.40
N GLY A 73 9.56 0.13 -7.66
CA GLY A 73 10.79 0.82 -8.03
C GLY A 73 11.01 2.10 -7.24
N THR A 74 11.65 3.06 -7.92
CA THR A 74 12.08 4.31 -7.30
C THR A 74 11.67 5.50 -8.16
N VAL A 75 11.29 6.59 -7.50
CA VAL A 75 11.15 7.91 -8.11
C VAL A 75 12.13 8.88 -7.46
N THR A 76 12.85 9.65 -8.27
CA THR A 76 13.61 10.83 -7.81
C THR A 76 12.97 12.07 -8.40
N PHE A 77 12.65 13.06 -7.59
CA PHE A 77 11.98 14.27 -8.07
C PHE A 77 12.53 15.55 -7.42
N THR A 78 12.33 16.66 -8.12
CA THR A 78 12.45 18.03 -7.61
C THR A 78 11.23 18.82 -8.07
N ALA A 79 10.61 19.55 -7.14
CA ALA A 79 9.39 20.33 -7.29
C ALA A 79 9.59 21.78 -6.82
N SER A 80 8.85 22.70 -7.43
CA SER A 80 8.90 24.13 -7.11
C SER A 80 8.26 24.48 -5.76
N LYS A 81 7.52 23.53 -5.17
CA LYS A 81 6.85 23.64 -3.87
C LYS A 81 7.02 22.32 -3.10
N PRO A 82 6.90 22.32 -1.77
CA PRO A 82 6.80 21.08 -1.01
C PRO A 82 5.59 20.26 -1.48
N VAL A 83 5.78 18.99 -1.76
CA VAL A 83 4.73 18.07 -2.23
C VAL A 83 4.64 16.83 -1.37
N GLU A 84 3.46 16.23 -1.31
CA GLU A 84 3.29 14.84 -0.88
C GLU A 84 3.59 13.88 -2.05
N VAL A 85 4.14 12.71 -1.74
CA VAL A 85 4.10 11.56 -2.65
C VAL A 85 2.88 10.71 -2.31
N VAL A 86 2.10 10.39 -3.33
CA VAL A 86 0.90 9.55 -3.23
C VAL A 86 1.12 8.29 -4.03
N VAL A 87 0.99 7.14 -3.37
CA VAL A 87 0.97 5.83 -4.02
C VAL A 87 -0.45 5.30 -4.00
N LEU A 88 -0.95 4.90 -5.17
CA LEU A 88 -2.29 4.33 -5.34
C LEU A 88 -2.21 2.81 -5.25
N HIS A 89 -3.16 2.20 -4.55
CA HIS A 89 -3.35 0.76 -4.50
C HIS A 89 -4.75 0.43 -4.98
N GLU A 90 -4.89 -0.58 -5.85
CA GLU A 90 -6.22 -1.10 -6.17
C GLU A 90 -6.97 -1.49 -4.91
N TYR A 91 -8.16 -0.92 -4.71
CA TYR A 91 -8.96 -1.17 -3.53
C TYR A 91 -10.00 -2.25 -3.80
N ASN A 92 -9.82 -3.42 -3.20
CA ASN A 92 -10.78 -4.51 -3.31
C ASN A 92 -11.97 -4.26 -2.37
N ILE A 93 -13.09 -3.84 -2.95
CA ILE A 93 -14.33 -3.53 -2.23
C ILE A 93 -15.05 -4.76 -1.68
N ASP A 94 -14.76 -5.96 -2.19
CA ASP A 94 -15.41 -7.21 -1.74
C ASP A 94 -14.91 -7.66 -0.36
N LYS A 95 -13.86 -7.03 0.14
CA LYS A 95 -13.27 -7.25 1.47
C LYS A 95 -13.31 -5.97 2.31
N MET A 96 -14.43 -5.25 2.28
CA MET A 96 -14.59 -4.07 3.13
C MET A 96 -14.37 -4.43 4.61
N PRO A 97 -13.48 -3.71 5.32
CA PRO A 97 -13.32 -3.92 6.74
C PRO A 97 -14.64 -3.65 7.46
N GLY A 98 -14.98 -4.49 8.45
CA GLY A 98 -16.16 -4.28 9.29
C GLY A 98 -16.09 -2.93 10.01
N MET A 99 -17.25 -2.40 10.40
CA MET A 99 -17.41 -1.04 10.98
C MET A 99 -16.46 -0.74 12.14
N ASP A 100 -16.03 -1.76 12.88
CA ASP A 100 -15.12 -1.66 14.03
C ASP A 100 -13.68 -1.23 13.66
N HIS A 101 -13.31 -1.26 12.38
CA HIS A 101 -11.92 -1.04 11.93
C HIS A 101 -11.71 0.29 11.18
N GLY A 102 -12.78 1.08 11.01
CA GLY A 102 -12.74 2.29 10.19
C GLY A 102 -12.49 2.01 8.70
N ASN A 103 -12.17 3.06 7.95
CA ASN A 103 -11.86 2.97 6.52
C ASN A 103 -10.43 3.41 6.25
N VAL A 104 -9.77 2.78 5.28
CA VAL A 104 -8.54 3.32 4.70
C VAL A 104 -8.83 4.61 3.95
N LEU A 105 -7.83 5.46 3.79
CA LEU A 105 -7.96 6.64 2.94
C LEU A 105 -8.15 6.19 1.48
N ILE A 106 -9.25 6.63 0.86
CA ILE A 106 -9.60 6.27 -0.51
C ILE A 106 -9.73 7.51 -1.41
N GLY A 107 -9.32 7.36 -2.67
CA GLY A 107 -9.57 8.33 -3.74
C GLY A 107 -10.29 7.65 -4.90
N GLU A 108 -11.19 8.37 -5.58
CA GLU A 108 -11.89 7.87 -6.75
C GLU A 108 -11.38 8.53 -8.01
N ILE A 109 -10.83 7.73 -8.93
CA ILE A 109 -10.27 8.19 -10.20
C ILE A 109 -10.97 7.41 -11.32
N GLY A 110 -11.70 8.12 -12.18
CA GLY A 110 -12.41 7.51 -13.31
C GLY A 110 -13.45 6.46 -12.89
N GLY A 111 -14.13 6.68 -11.76
CA GLY A 111 -15.14 5.76 -11.22
C GLY A 111 -14.57 4.53 -10.48
N LYS A 112 -13.25 4.43 -10.33
CA LYS A 112 -12.59 3.37 -9.56
C LYS A 112 -12.00 3.90 -8.27
N LYS A 113 -12.19 3.15 -7.18
CA LYS A 113 -11.64 3.47 -5.86
C LYS A 113 -10.23 2.90 -5.72
N TYR A 114 -9.34 3.71 -5.18
CA TYR A 114 -7.97 3.34 -4.85
C TYR A 114 -7.71 3.69 -3.38
N ALA A 115 -7.03 2.80 -2.67
CA ALA A 115 -6.48 3.11 -1.36
C ALA A 115 -5.21 3.95 -1.56
N LEU A 116 -5.04 4.98 -0.73
CA LEU A 116 -3.98 5.98 -0.89
C LEU A 116 -2.96 5.85 0.22
N SER A 117 -1.69 5.63 -0.14
CA SER A 117 -0.57 5.90 0.77
C SER A 117 -0.14 7.35 0.55
N LEU A 118 -0.57 8.25 1.44
CA LEU A 118 -0.04 9.62 1.53
C LEU A 118 1.20 9.59 2.40
N MET A 119 2.38 9.63 1.79
CA MET A 119 3.63 9.37 2.50
C MET A 119 4.00 10.44 3.54
N GLN A 120 3.36 11.61 3.53
CA GLN A 120 3.50 12.56 4.65
C GLN A 120 3.02 12.00 6.00
N PHE A 121 2.17 10.96 5.99
CA PHE A 121 1.64 10.31 7.19
C PHE A 121 2.36 9.00 7.52
N SER A 122 3.32 8.55 6.69
CA SER A 122 4.01 7.28 6.93
C SER A 122 5.18 7.38 7.91
N GLY A 123 5.47 8.56 8.47
CA GLY A 123 6.60 8.80 9.39
C GLY A 123 7.97 8.81 8.71
N ASP A 124 8.13 8.03 7.63
CA ASP A 124 9.36 7.91 6.85
C ASP A 124 9.61 9.09 5.90
N MET A 125 8.61 9.95 5.68
CA MET A 125 8.75 11.08 4.78
C MET A 125 7.88 12.27 5.19
N GLN A 126 8.45 13.47 5.08
CA GLN A 126 7.72 14.73 5.22
C GLN A 126 7.52 15.36 3.85
N VAL A 127 6.57 16.29 3.75
CA VAL A 127 6.42 17.12 2.55
C VAL A 127 7.72 17.85 2.25
N THR A 128 8.17 17.78 1.00
CA THR A 128 9.49 18.29 0.60
C THR A 128 9.47 18.70 -0.87
N ASN A 129 10.36 19.62 -1.22
CA ASN A 129 10.58 20.01 -2.61
C ASN A 129 11.30 18.92 -3.40
N SER A 130 12.08 18.03 -2.77
CA SER A 130 12.80 16.98 -3.48
C SER A 130 13.02 15.76 -2.60
N SER A 131 13.02 14.59 -3.23
CA SER A 131 13.34 13.33 -2.57
C SER A 131 13.67 12.24 -3.59
N THR A 132 14.22 11.14 -3.09
CA THR A 132 14.24 9.84 -3.77
C THR A 132 13.46 8.86 -2.92
N VAL A 133 12.44 8.24 -3.52
CA VAL A 133 11.44 7.45 -2.81
C VAL A 133 11.28 6.11 -3.47
N ASN A 134 11.43 5.04 -2.69
CA ASN A 134 11.03 3.71 -3.12
C ASN A 134 9.51 3.56 -2.97
N PHE A 135 8.86 2.97 -3.95
CA PHE A 135 7.43 2.78 -3.94
C PHE A 135 7.04 1.43 -4.54
N THR A 136 5.92 0.90 -4.03
CA THR A 136 5.22 -0.23 -4.61
C THR A 136 3.73 0.10 -4.61
N GLY A 137 3.09 0.09 -5.78
CA GLY A 137 1.67 0.36 -5.90
C GLY A 137 1.19 0.40 -7.35
N SER A 138 -0.12 0.44 -7.56
CA SER A 138 -0.75 0.51 -8.87
C SER A 138 -0.51 1.85 -9.56
N GLY A 139 -0.32 2.95 -8.84
CA GLY A 139 -0.04 4.27 -9.41
C GLY A 139 0.81 5.15 -8.51
N LEU A 140 1.32 6.26 -9.06
CA LEU A 140 2.21 7.19 -8.38
C LEU A 140 1.91 8.63 -8.79
N ALA A 141 1.80 9.53 -7.81
CA ALA A 141 1.59 10.95 -8.04
C ALA A 141 2.36 11.83 -7.04
N LEU A 142 2.53 13.10 -7.42
CA LEU A 142 2.90 14.20 -6.52
C LEU A 142 1.67 15.06 -6.28
N HIS A 143 1.51 15.56 -5.06
CA HIS A 143 0.29 16.23 -4.63
C HIS A 143 0.59 17.43 -3.71
N THR A 144 -0.30 18.43 -3.70
CA THR A 144 -0.35 19.45 -2.65
C THR A 144 -1.77 19.58 -2.12
N LEU A 145 -1.94 19.56 -0.79
CA LEU A 145 -3.25 19.71 -0.13
C LEU A 145 -3.75 21.16 -0.08
N ASN A 146 -2.87 22.14 -0.20
CA ASN A 146 -3.19 23.56 0.02
C ASN A 146 -3.56 24.32 -1.27
N GLY A 147 -3.57 23.64 -2.41
CA GLY A 147 -3.92 24.23 -3.71
C GLY A 147 -2.82 25.00 -4.38
N GLU A 148 -1.61 25.02 -3.80
CA GLU A 148 -0.46 25.61 -4.46
C GLU A 148 -0.13 24.84 -5.74
N LYS A 149 -0.28 25.53 -6.87
CA LYS A 149 0.19 25.03 -8.17
C LYS A 149 1.71 24.87 -8.13
N PHE A 150 2.19 23.77 -8.69
CA PHE A 150 3.61 23.46 -8.71
C PHE A 150 4.05 22.85 -10.03
N THR A 151 5.34 22.95 -10.30
CA THR A 151 6.02 22.23 -11.38
C THR A 151 6.95 21.22 -10.75
N ALA A 152 7.07 20.04 -11.34
CA ALA A 152 8.04 19.04 -10.91
C ALA A 152 8.76 18.42 -12.09
N THR A 153 10.05 18.14 -11.89
CA THR A 153 10.84 17.24 -12.73
C THR A 153 11.04 15.95 -11.96
N ALA A 154 10.67 14.81 -12.55
CA ALA A 154 10.76 13.51 -11.91
C ALA A 154 11.35 12.46 -12.87
N THR A 155 12.18 11.58 -12.32
CA THR A 155 12.65 10.37 -12.98
C THR A 155 12.07 9.16 -12.25
N VAL A 156 11.35 8.31 -12.98
CA VAL A 156 10.79 7.06 -12.48
C VAL A 156 11.57 5.91 -13.11
N ASN A 157 12.02 4.97 -12.29
CA ASN A 157 12.59 3.69 -12.72
C ASN A 157 11.89 2.57 -11.94
N ALA A 158 11.04 1.82 -12.63
CA ALA A 158 10.20 0.79 -12.02
C ALA A 158 10.02 -0.42 -12.94
N ILE A 159 9.60 -1.53 -12.34
CA ILE A 159 9.12 -2.72 -13.02
C ILE A 159 7.61 -2.80 -12.78
N GLN A 160 6.84 -2.99 -13.85
CA GLN A 160 5.39 -3.22 -13.77
C GLN A 160 5.10 -4.71 -13.92
N GLU A 161 4.41 -5.28 -12.95
CA GLU A 161 4.09 -6.70 -12.88
C GLU A 161 2.60 -6.91 -12.60
N LYS A 162 2.11 -8.12 -12.90
CA LYS A 162 0.74 -8.51 -12.53
C LYS A 162 0.68 -8.81 -11.04
N ILE A 163 -0.38 -8.35 -10.39
CA ILE A 163 -0.72 -8.77 -9.03
C ILE A 163 -1.12 -10.25 -9.08
N GLN A 164 -0.49 -11.07 -8.24
CA GLN A 164 -0.89 -12.47 -8.11
C GLN A 164 -2.26 -12.55 -7.39
N PRO A 165 -3.15 -13.44 -7.84
CA PRO A 165 -4.50 -13.59 -7.28
C PRO A 165 -4.49 -14.02 -5.80
#